data_AF-A0AAW0WSY4-F1
#
_entry.id   AF-A0AAW0WSY4-F1
#
_cell.length_a   1.000
_cell.length_b   1.000
_cell.length_c   1.000
_cell.angle_alpha   90.00
_cell.angle_beta   90.00
_cell.angle_gamma   90.00
#
_symmetry.space_group_name_H-M   'P 1'
#
loop_
_entity.id
_entity.type
_entity.pdbx_description
1 polymer ?
#
loop_
_entity_poly.entity_id
_entity_poly.type
_entity_poly.pdbx_seq_one_letter_code
_entity_poly.pdbx_strand_id
1 'polypeptide(L)'
;MYFTNQGLLELVYFPASQMTHAQQYSWSNTIRCLGTLISRSAHKLFLLSSTWIYSGLAMVILVVVGMEAHYHYLPSEYIIFTLLFLQGLLEGAAFRSTVFTVHEKAGDKEREFCLGIFPVSLFLPAMLAGFASIPVHDVLCQNHLYLQ
;
A
#
# COMPACT_ATOMS: atom_id res chain seq x y z
N MET A 1 -1.91 -3.21 2.71
CA MET A 1 -0.84 -2.33 2.18
C MET A 1 0.13 -3.11 1.30
N TYR A 2 0.87 -4.08 1.84
CA TYR A 2 1.86 -4.83 1.05
C TYR A 2 1.25 -5.70 -0.07
N PHE A 3 0.06 -6.25 0.13
CA PHE A 3 -0.65 -7.04 -0.88
C PHE A 3 -0.97 -6.24 -2.15
N THR A 4 -1.29 -4.94 -2.00
CA THR A 4 -1.49 -4.03 -3.14
C THR A 4 -0.23 -3.92 -4.00
N ASN A 5 0.95 -3.89 -3.36
CA ASN A 5 2.23 -3.72 -4.04
C ASN A 5 2.77 -5.03 -4.64
N GLN A 6 2.53 -6.17 -4.00
CA GLN A 6 3.09 -7.47 -4.40
C GLN A 6 2.21 -8.25 -5.39
N GLY A 7 1.01 -7.76 -5.73
CA GLY A 7 0.15 -8.46 -6.68
C GLY A 7 -0.87 -7.57 -7.37
N LEU A 8 -1.54 -6.69 -6.62
CA LEU A 8 -2.68 -5.96 -7.17
C LEU A 8 -2.28 -4.89 -8.20
N LEU A 9 -1.15 -4.21 -7.99
CA LEU A 9 -0.62 -3.20 -8.91
C LEU A 9 -0.23 -3.76 -10.29
N GLU A 10 0.13 -5.05 -10.36
CA GLU A 10 0.47 -5.73 -11.61
C GLU A 10 -0.79 -6.07 -12.43
N LEU A 11 -1.95 -6.20 -11.78
CA LEU A 11 -3.22 -6.56 -12.40
C LEU A 11 -4.10 -5.38 -12.81
N VAL A 12 -3.84 -4.20 -12.26
CA VAL A 12 -4.62 -3.01 -12.56
C VAL A 12 -4.14 -2.45 -13.90
N TYR A 13 -4.82 -2.83 -14.98
CA TYR A 13 -4.55 -2.35 -16.33
C TYR A 13 -5.73 -1.55 -16.88
N PHE A 14 -5.45 -0.37 -17.42
CA PHE A 14 -6.45 0.44 -18.12
C PHE A 14 -6.11 0.51 -19.61
N PRO A 15 -6.83 -0.24 -20.49
CA PRO A 15 -6.57 -0.25 -21.93
C PRO A 15 -6.95 1.07 -22.64
N ALA A 16 -7.69 1.96 -21.96
CA ALA A 16 -8.11 3.26 -22.50
C ALA A 16 -7.07 4.39 -22.34
N SER A 17 -5.89 4.07 -21.81
CA SER A 17 -4.82 5.04 -21.54
C SER A 17 -3.86 5.21 -22.73
N GLN A 18 -3.28 6.40 -22.87
CA GLN A 18 -2.20 6.67 -23.82
C GLN A 18 -0.86 6.03 -23.39
N MET A 19 -0.78 5.44 -22.18
CA MET A 19 0.44 4.87 -21.60
C MET A 19 0.50 3.35 -21.72
N THR A 20 1.70 2.84 -21.98
CA THR A 20 1.97 1.38 -21.98
C THR A 20 1.82 0.82 -20.56
N HIS A 21 1.41 -0.45 -20.43
CA HIS A 21 1.25 -1.17 -19.15
C HIS A 21 2.43 -0.95 -18.18
N ALA A 22 3.67 -1.06 -18.69
CA ALA A 22 4.88 -0.86 -17.90
C ALA A 22 5.04 0.58 -17.35
N GLN A 23 4.57 1.59 -18.10
CA GLN A 23 4.62 2.98 -17.68
C GLN A 23 3.58 3.27 -16.59
N GLN A 24 2.36 2.73 -16.74
CA GLN A 24 1.32 2.86 -15.72
C GLN A 24 1.74 2.23 -14.39
N TYR A 25 2.37 1.05 -14.43
CA TYR A 25 2.92 0.39 -13.25
C TYR A 25 4.02 1.23 -12.58
N SER A 26 4.98 1.74 -13.37
CA SER A 26 6.07 2.56 -12.87
C SER A 26 5.58 3.85 -12.22
N TRP A 27 4.65 4.56 -12.87
CA TRP A 27 4.04 5.78 -12.34
C TRP A 27 3.24 5.52 -11.07
N SER A 28 2.48 4.43 -11.03
CA SER A 28 1.70 4.03 -9.85
C SER A 28 2.59 3.80 -8.62
N ASN A 29 3.70 3.07 -8.79
CA ASN A 29 4.66 2.85 -7.70
C ASN A 29 5.36 4.16 -7.31
N THR A 30 5.67 5.02 -8.28
CA THR A 30 6.30 6.32 -8.05
C THR A 30 5.40 7.26 -7.25
N ILE A 31 4.12 7.37 -7.60
CA ILE A 31 3.13 8.19 -6.90
C ILE A 31 2.91 7.69 -5.47
N ARG A 32 2.80 6.38 -5.29
CA ARG A 32 2.71 5.77 -3.95
C ARG A 32 3.94 6.11 -3.10
N CYS A 33 5.15 5.97 -3.67
CA CYS A 33 6.39 6.33 -3.00
C CYS A 33 6.48 7.84 -2.69
N LEU A 34 6.00 8.69 -3.60
CA LEU A 34 5.88 10.13 -3.35
C LEU A 34 5.00 10.42 -2.14
N GLY A 35 3.84 9.75 -2.04
CA GLY A 35 2.93 9.86 -0.89
C GLY A 35 3.59 9.46 0.43
N THR A 36 4.34 8.34 0.45
CA THR A 36 5.05 7.92 1.66
C THR A 36 6.14 8.91 2.06
N LEU A 37 6.91 9.44 1.09
CA LEU A 37 7.95 10.44 1.34
C LEU A 37 7.39 11.75 1.91
N ILE A 38 6.28 12.23 1.35
CA ILE A 38 5.59 13.43 1.84
C ILE A 38 5.11 13.19 3.27
N SER A 39 4.46 12.05 3.54
CA SER A 39 3.99 11.76 4.90
C SER A 39 5.14 11.59 5.91
N ARG A 40 6.27 11.02 5.52
CA ARG A 40 7.43 10.84 6.41
C ARG A 40 8.13 12.17 6.72
N SER A 41 8.13 13.09 5.76
CA SER A 41 8.72 14.42 5.90
C SER A 41 7.82 15.39 6.68
N ALA A 42 6.50 15.22 6.62
CA ALA A 42 5.52 16.06 7.29
C ALA A 42 5.57 15.88 8.82
N HIS A 43 6.28 16.77 9.52
CA HIS A 43 6.54 16.64 10.95
C HIS A 43 5.29 16.76 11.85
N LYS A 44 4.29 17.56 11.46
CA LYS A 44 3.21 18.03 12.35
C LYS A 44 1.76 17.68 11.95
N LEU A 45 1.50 17.19 10.73
CA LEU A 45 0.13 17.11 10.18
C LEU A 45 -0.58 15.76 10.38
N PHE A 46 0.15 14.68 10.66
CA PHE A 46 -0.42 13.30 10.66
C PHE A 46 -0.10 12.50 11.92
N LEU A 47 -0.15 13.12 13.10
CA LEU A 47 -0.14 12.37 14.38
C LEU A 47 -1.59 12.11 14.82
N LEU A 48 -2.29 11.19 14.18
CA LEU A 48 -3.46 10.59 14.83
C LEU A 48 -2.97 9.59 15.88
N SER A 49 -3.47 9.72 17.10
CA SER A 49 -3.10 8.90 18.26
C SER A 49 -3.48 7.42 18.14
N SER A 50 -4.37 7.08 17.20
CA SER A 50 -4.86 5.72 17.01
C SER A 50 -4.29 5.10 15.73
N THR A 51 -3.32 4.21 15.90
CA THR A 51 -2.70 3.42 14.83
C THR A 51 -3.71 2.57 14.04
N TRP A 52 -4.85 2.25 14.64
CA TRP A 52 -5.93 1.45 14.05
C TRP A 52 -6.62 2.14 12.88
N ILE A 53 -6.72 3.47 12.91
CA ILE A 53 -7.41 4.24 11.86
C ILE A 53 -6.69 4.10 10.52
N TYR A 54 -5.35 4.12 10.54
CA TYR A 54 -4.55 3.94 9.32
C TYR A 54 -4.74 2.54 8.71
N SER A 55 -4.79 1.50 9.56
CA SER A 55 -5.01 0.13 9.12
C SER A 55 -6.41 -0.06 8.52
N GLY A 56 -7.44 0.48 9.18
CA GLY A 56 -8.82 0.43 8.68
C GLY A 56 -8.97 1.13 7.33
N LEU A 57 -8.45 2.34 7.20
CA LEU A 57 -8.55 3.09 5.94
C LEU A 57 -7.73 2.44 4.82
N ALA A 58 -6.56 1.87 5.14
CA ALA A 58 -5.78 1.13 4.16
C ALA A 58 -6.44 -0.18 3.69
N MET A 59 -7.24 -0.81 4.57
CA MET A 59 -8.06 -1.96 4.17
C MET A 59 -9.18 -1.54 3.23
N VAL A 60 -9.84 -0.41 3.48
CA VAL A 60 -10.85 0.14 2.56
C VAL A 60 -10.23 0.42 1.19
N ILE A 61 -9.07 1.08 1.13
CA ILE A 61 -8.39 1.35 -0.15
C ILE A 61 -8.01 0.04 -0.86
N LEU A 62 -7.53 -0.97 -0.12
CA LEU A 62 -7.24 -2.28 -0.70
C LEU A 62 -8.49 -2.93 -1.32
N VAL A 63 -9.62 -2.91 -0.63
CA VAL A 63 -10.88 -3.48 -1.13
C VAL A 63 -11.36 -2.72 -2.36
N VAL A 64 -11.29 -1.39 -2.36
CA VAL A 64 -11.68 -0.56 -3.51
C VAL A 64 -10.80 -0.88 -4.72
N VAL A 65 -9.47 -0.85 -4.57
CA VAL A 65 -8.55 -1.18 -5.66
C VAL A 65 -8.71 -2.64 -6.12
N GLY A 66 -9.04 -3.55 -5.20
CA GLY A 66 -9.26 -4.97 -5.52
C GLY A 66 -10.57 -5.22 -6.27
N MET A 67 -11.63 -4.52 -5.90
CA MET A 67 -12.88 -4.54 -6.65
C MET A 67 -12.67 -3.94 -8.04
N GLU A 68 -11.91 -2.85 -8.17
CA GLU A 68 -11.58 -2.30 -9.48
C GLU A 68 -10.81 -3.27 -10.37
N ALA A 69 -9.83 -3.99 -9.82
CA ALA A 69 -9.11 -5.02 -10.58
C ALA A 69 -10.04 -6.15 -11.07
N HIS A 70 -11.12 -6.46 -10.33
CA HIS A 70 -12.06 -7.52 -10.72
C HIS A 70 -13.15 -7.03 -11.68
N TYR A 71 -13.74 -5.86 -11.42
CA TYR A 71 -14.94 -5.36 -12.12
C TYR A 71 -14.65 -4.34 -13.23
N HIS A 72 -13.44 -3.76 -13.30
CA HIS A 72 -13.04 -2.73 -14.26
C HIS A 72 -14.08 -1.59 -14.38
N TYR A 73 -14.59 -1.11 -13.24
CA TYR A 73 -15.68 -0.13 -13.21
C TYR A 73 -15.19 1.30 -13.48
N LEU A 74 -13.92 1.61 -13.18
CA LEU A 74 -13.37 2.94 -13.31
C LEU A 74 -13.00 3.29 -14.77
N PRO A 75 -13.53 4.40 -15.32
CA PRO A 75 -13.16 4.89 -16.65
C PRO A 75 -11.83 5.67 -16.67
N SER A 76 -11.20 5.90 -15.52
CA SER A 76 -10.05 6.82 -15.39
C SER A 76 -8.96 6.30 -14.46
N GLU A 77 -7.72 6.27 -14.98
CA GLU A 77 -6.49 5.89 -14.27
C GLU A 77 -6.11 6.85 -13.12
N TYR A 78 -6.54 8.12 -13.19
CA TYR A 78 -6.21 9.15 -12.20
C TYR A 78 -6.84 8.89 -10.82
N ILE A 79 -7.99 8.24 -10.77
CA ILE A 79 -8.65 7.90 -9.50
C ILE A 79 -7.80 6.87 -8.74
N ILE A 80 -7.29 5.85 -9.46
CA ILE A 80 -6.38 4.87 -8.86
C ILE A 80 -5.07 5.52 -8.42
N PHE A 81 -4.50 6.42 -9.23
CA PHE A 81 -3.30 7.17 -8.82
C PHE A 81 -3.53 7.96 -7.53
N THR A 82 -4.70 8.59 -7.38
CA THR A 82 -5.06 9.32 -6.16
C THR A 82 -5.22 8.39 -4.96
N LEU A 83 -5.86 7.23 -5.14
CA LEU A 83 -6.00 6.22 -4.09
C LEU A 83 -4.64 5.64 -3.66
N LEU A 84 -3.73 5.38 -4.61
CA LEU A 84 -2.38 4.91 -4.33
C LEU A 84 -1.54 5.98 -3.63
N PHE A 85 -1.70 7.24 -4.02
CA PHE A 85 -1.09 8.36 -3.31
C PHE A 85 -1.56 8.43 -1.85
N LEU A 86 -2.89 8.34 -1.63
CA LEU A 86 -3.48 8.33 -0.29
C LEU A 86 -3.01 7.10 0.51
N GLN A 87 -2.93 5.93 -0.12
CA GLN A 87 -2.39 4.73 0.51
C GLN A 87 -0.94 4.94 0.98
N GLY A 88 -0.10 5.54 0.12
CA GLY A 88 1.28 5.89 0.48
C GLY A 88 1.35 6.88 1.64
N LEU A 89 0.46 7.87 1.66
CA LEU A 89 0.37 8.83 2.76
C LEU A 89 0.04 8.14 4.09
N LEU A 90 -0.93 7.21 4.08
CA LEU A 90 -1.32 6.46 5.27
C LEU A 90 -0.21 5.53 5.78
N GLU A 91 0.52 4.89 4.87
CA GLU A 91 1.67 4.04 5.20
C GLU A 91 2.78 4.84 5.89
N GLY A 92 3.11 6.03 5.38
CA GLY A 92 4.09 6.92 6.00
C GLY A 92 3.64 7.45 7.37
N ALA A 93 2.34 7.75 7.54
CA ALA A 93 1.77 8.22 8.80
C ALA A 93 1.78 7.12 9.86
N ALA A 94 1.37 5.90 9.49
CA ALA A 94 1.42 4.73 10.36
C ALA A 94 2.86 4.42 10.82
N PHE A 95 3.84 4.51 9.91
CA PHE A 95 5.25 4.34 10.25
C PHE A 95 5.69 5.33 11.34
N ARG A 96 5.44 6.63 11.16
CA ARG A 96 5.83 7.65 12.15
C ARG A 96 5.09 7.45 13.47
N SER A 97 3.80 7.13 13.42
CA SER A 97 2.99 6.88 14.63
C SER A 97 3.56 5.74 15.46
N THR A 98 4.01 4.65 14.83
CA THR A 98 4.62 3.51 15.54
C THR A 98 5.98 3.89 16.11
N VAL A 99 6.84 4.55 15.34
CA VAL A 99 8.16 5.01 15.82
C VAL A 99 8.01 5.98 16.99
N PHE A 100 7.06 6.91 16.92
CA PHE A 100 6.75 7.85 18.00
C PHE A 100 6.26 7.11 19.25
N THR A 101 5.36 6.15 19.09
CA THR A 101 4.84 5.34 20.22
C THR A 101 5.96 4.52 20.87
N VAL A 102 6.86 3.93 20.08
CA VAL A 102 8.03 3.21 20.60
C VAL A 102 8.96 4.17 21.36
N HIS A 103 9.20 5.37 20.82
CA HIS A 103 10.07 6.35 21.48
C HIS A 103 9.46 6.93 22.77
N GLU A 104 8.14 7.06 22.85
CA GLU A 104 7.46 7.60 24.04
C GLU A 104 7.22 6.54 25.13
N LYS A 105 6.89 5.29 24.73
CA LYS A 105 6.51 4.23 25.68
C LYS A 105 7.62 3.26 26.05
N ALA A 106 8.65 3.07 25.21
CA ALA A 106 9.75 2.18 25.53
C ALA A 106 10.77 2.88 26.43
N GLY A 107 11.21 2.21 27.50
CA GLY A 107 12.33 2.69 28.31
C GLY A 107 13.64 2.69 27.52
N ASP A 108 14.62 3.51 27.91
CA ASP A 108 15.90 3.66 27.19
C ASP A 108 16.61 2.32 26.88
N LYS A 109 16.54 1.36 27.80
CA LYS A 109 17.14 0.02 27.63
C LYS A 109 16.41 -0.87 26.61
N GLU A 110 15.09 -0.71 26.47
CA GLU A 110 14.28 -1.53 25.56
C GLU A 110 14.10 -0.87 24.20
N ARG A 111 14.32 0.46 24.12
CA ARG A 111 14.13 1.24 22.90
C ARG A 111 14.99 0.75 21.74
N GLU A 112 16.27 0.46 21.99
CA GLU A 112 17.18 -0.06 20.94
C GLU A 112 16.72 -1.43 20.43
N PHE A 113 16.23 -2.29 21.33
CA PHE A 113 15.68 -3.59 20.96
C PHE A 113 14.38 -3.46 20.17
N CYS A 114 13.46 -2.59 20.60
CA CYS A 114 12.20 -2.32 19.90
C CYS A 114 12.46 -1.74 18.50
N LEU A 115 13.43 -0.82 18.36
CA LEU A 115 13.82 -0.29 17.06
C LEU A 115 14.51 -1.36 16.19
N GLY A 116 15.27 -2.28 16.79
CA GLY A 116 15.90 -3.39 16.08
C GLY A 116 14.91 -4.43 15.54
N ILE A 117 13.83 -4.74 16.28
CA ILE A 117 12.80 -5.72 15.86
C ILE A 117 11.74 -5.12 14.93
N PHE A 118 11.65 -3.80 14.86
CA PHE A 118 10.67 -3.09 14.05
C PHE A 118 10.76 -3.41 12.53
N PRO A 119 11.95 -3.42 11.89
CA PRO A 119 12.09 -3.86 10.49
C PRO A 119 11.65 -5.31 10.26
N VAL A 120 11.95 -6.21 11.20
CA VAL A 120 11.54 -7.63 11.13
C VAL A 120 10.01 -7.74 11.14
N SER A 121 9.37 -6.92 11.98
CA SER A 121 7.91 -6.84 12.09
C SER A 121 7.24 -6.30 10.81
N LEU A 122 7.94 -5.48 10.02
CA LEU A 122 7.46 -5.00 8.72
C LEU A 122 7.69 -6.03 7.59
N PHE A 123 8.77 -6.80 7.68
CA PHE A 123 9.16 -7.75 6.64
C PHE A 123 8.26 -8.99 6.60
N LEU A 124 7.92 -9.56 7.76
CA LEU A 124 7.07 -10.76 7.84
C LEU A 124 5.71 -10.60 7.13
N PRO A 125 4.92 -9.53 7.40
CA PRO A 125 3.69 -9.28 6.66
C PRO A 125 3.90 -9.06 5.16
N ALA A 126 5.02 -8.42 4.76
CA ALA A 126 5.33 -8.21 3.36
C ALA A 126 5.64 -9.52 2.62
N MET A 127 6.36 -10.44 3.27
CA MET A 127 6.58 -11.80 2.74
C MET A 127 5.28 -12.56 2.59
N LEU A 128 4.45 -12.60 3.64
CA LEU A 128 3.16 -13.30 3.60
C LEU A 128 2.24 -12.73 2.52
N ALA A 129 2.24 -11.41 2.35
CA ALA A 129 1.50 -10.76 1.27
C ALA A 129 2.01 -11.15 -0.13
N GLY A 130 3.33 -11.31 -0.30
CA GLY A 130 3.91 -11.78 -1.56
C GLY A 130 3.61 -13.26 -1.84
N PHE A 131 3.62 -14.12 -0.82
CA PHE A 131 3.18 -15.51 -0.99
C PHE A 131 1.69 -15.60 -1.32
N ALA A 132 0.87 -14.78 -0.69
CA ALA A 132 -0.56 -14.74 -0.94
C ALA A 132 -0.91 -14.12 -2.31
N SER A 133 -0.05 -13.27 -2.89
CA SER A 133 -0.34 -12.67 -4.19
C SER A 133 -0.21 -13.65 -5.35
N ILE A 134 0.67 -14.65 -5.26
CA ILE A 134 0.86 -15.69 -6.28
C ILE A 134 -0.44 -16.44 -6.64
N PRO A 135 -1.17 -17.08 -5.70
CA PRO A 135 -2.40 -17.79 -6.03
C PRO A 135 -3.52 -16.84 -6.48
N VAL A 136 -3.53 -15.62 -5.95
CA VAL A 136 -4.52 -14.61 -6.34
C VAL A 136 -4.29 -14.18 -7.80
N HIS A 137 -3.03 -13.98 -8.19
CA HIS A 137 -2.67 -13.69 -9.58
C HIS A 137 -3.13 -14.81 -10.53
N ASP A 138 -2.95 -16.07 -10.15
CA ASP A 138 -3.39 -17.22 -10.97
C ASP A 138 -4.90 -17.23 -11.21
N VAL A 139 -5.69 -17.02 -10.14
CA VAL A 139 -7.17 -16.97 -10.21
C VAL A 139 -7.66 -15.80 -11.09
N LEU A 140 -7.05 -14.63 -10.94
CA LEU A 140 -7.46 -13.46 -11.71
C LEU A 140 -7.03 -13.56 -13.19
N CYS A 141 -5.87 -14.13 -13.49
CA CYS A 141 -5.46 -14.42 -14.88
C CYS A 141 -6.38 -15.44 -15.54
N GLN A 142 -6.82 -16.49 -14.83
CA GLN A 142 -7.80 -17.44 -15.36
C GLN A 142 -9.14 -16.78 -15.68
N ASN A 143 -9.62 -15.87 -14.82
CA ASN A 143 -10.85 -15.11 -15.08
C ASN A 143 -10.72 -14.13 -16.24
N HIS A 144 -9.55 -13.49 -16.43
CA HIS A 144 -9.32 -12.55 -17.53
C HIS A 144 -9.30 -13.27 -18.90
N LEU A 145 -8.72 -14.48 -18.96
CA LEU A 145 -8.71 -15.34 -20.15
C LEU A 145 -10.09 -15.85 -20.56
N TYR A 146 -11.09 -15.81 -19.67
CA TYR A 146 -12.46 -16.26 -19.95
C TYR A 146 -13.34 -15.13 -20.53
N LEU A 147 -12.89 -13.88 -20.49
CA LEU A 147 -13.60 -12.70 -20.97
C LEU A 147 -13.11 -12.21 -22.35
N GLN A 148 -12.22 -12.97 -22.99
CA GLN A 148 -11.72 -12.76 -24.36
C GLN A 148 -12.28 -13.83 -25.31
#